data_AF-A0A6B1ENV9-F1
#
_entry.id   AF-A0A6B1ENV9-F1
#
_cell.length_a   1.000
_cell.length_b   1.000
_cell.length_c   1.000
_cell.angle_alpha   90.00
_cell.angle_beta   90.00
_cell.angle_gamma   90.00
#
_symmetry.space_group_name_H-M   'P 1'
#
loop_
_entity.id
_entity.type
_entity.pdbx_description
1 polymer ?
#
loop_
_entity_poly.entity_id
_entity_poly.type
_entity_poly.pdbx_seq_one_letter_code
_entity_poly.pdbx_strand_id
1 'polypeptide(L)'
;MSGYPAVSLYEEASLRHHAYATGTTRATAAEWRALVSEFQKVIDVDIQGPSADDAQYAIASSWMWSIKVGDTEAPQQAIKALRKLIHTYPNSTYRPLAHYWLGRCYDYINDDSQAIMQYQLVGNRYPDSQVSEPAKLELARAYARQGYGTRAETSYKSLVDSSINQEIGDVAAKELQILKTQPKPAAPPAKENIQIQPQQRTQPQQAKQPKSAAPITDPEPLVPKSLTREFGLTAKTIVIDPGHGGKDPGGLGSSNLGEKGIVLSISHKLREVLTAKGYTVLMTRETDHFIPLKKRTEFATQHKADLFLSIHANAADSSRANGIETYYLDVNSTDKASEKIAARENINSGYSIQELETLLDGLIRESKSEDSKRLARHVQDTLVQNTGAVDRGVKHARFVVLIGTKVPAILIETGFVSNPVEGRKLTTSAYQHKIAAAIAQGVDKFLGKTGETPFAKVQSLRFVAKGVERNK
;
A
#
# COMPACT_ATOMS: atom_id res chain seq x y z
N MET A 1 14.83 -16.98 -47.17
CA MET A 1 13.77 -17.07 -46.15
C MET A 1 14.38 -17.66 -44.89
N SER A 2 14.88 -16.84 -43.98
CA SER A 2 15.40 -17.31 -42.69
C SER A 2 14.46 -16.80 -41.60
N GLY A 3 13.44 -17.58 -41.27
CA GLY A 3 12.54 -17.28 -40.16
C GLY A 3 13.30 -17.33 -38.84
N TYR A 4 13.05 -16.37 -37.95
CA TYR A 4 13.61 -16.39 -36.60
C TYR A 4 13.10 -17.65 -35.86
N PRO A 5 14.00 -18.49 -35.30
CA PRO A 5 13.61 -19.78 -34.70
C PRO A 5 12.52 -19.67 -33.61
N ALA A 6 12.49 -18.57 -32.85
CA ALA A 6 11.49 -18.33 -31.82
C ALA A 6 10.06 -18.16 -32.37
N VAL A 7 9.91 -17.51 -33.54
CA VAL A 7 8.61 -17.26 -34.17
C VAL A 7 7.99 -18.58 -34.66
N SER A 8 8.80 -19.44 -35.30
CA SER A 8 8.35 -20.76 -35.76
C SER A 8 7.94 -21.66 -34.59
N LEU A 9 8.68 -21.64 -33.48
CA LEU A 9 8.34 -22.41 -32.28
C LEU A 9 7.04 -21.92 -31.63
N TYR A 10 6.83 -20.60 -31.58
CA TYR A 10 5.60 -20.02 -31.04
C TYR A 10 4.38 -20.36 -31.89
N GLU A 11 4.48 -20.24 -33.22
CA GLU A 11 3.37 -20.54 -34.13
C GLU A 11 2.90 -22.00 -34.01
N GLU A 12 3.83 -22.96 -33.98
CA GLU A 12 3.50 -24.38 -33.82
C GLU A 12 2.81 -24.68 -32.49
N ALA A 13 3.32 -24.14 -31.38
CA ALA A 13 2.72 -24.32 -30.06
C ALA A 13 1.35 -23.60 -29.96
N SER A 14 1.21 -22.41 -30.54
CA SER A 14 -0.03 -21.63 -30.53
C SER A 14 -1.17 -22.31 -31.29
N LEU A 15 -0.87 -22.97 -32.43
CA LEU A 15 -1.86 -23.77 -33.15
C LEU A 15 -2.40 -24.93 -32.30
N ARG A 16 -1.52 -25.65 -31.59
CA ARG A 16 -1.93 -26.71 -30.65
C ARG A 16 -2.75 -26.14 -29.49
N HIS A 17 -2.30 -25.03 -28.90
CA HIS A 17 -3.03 -24.33 -27.85
C HIS A 17 -4.46 -24.00 -28.27
N HIS A 18 -4.62 -23.43 -29.47
CA HIS A 18 -5.93 -23.08 -30.01
C HIS A 18 -6.80 -24.31 -30.26
N ALA A 19 -6.25 -25.39 -30.83
CA ALA A 19 -6.99 -26.63 -31.06
C ALA A 19 -7.49 -27.24 -29.73
N TYR A 20 -6.69 -27.18 -28.67
CA TYR A 20 -7.07 -27.65 -27.34
C TYR A 20 -8.12 -26.75 -26.68
N ALA A 21 -7.91 -25.43 -26.71
CA ALA A 21 -8.80 -24.45 -26.07
C ALA A 21 -10.20 -24.39 -26.73
N THR A 22 -10.28 -24.60 -28.05
CA THR A 22 -11.56 -24.63 -28.78
C THR A 22 -12.27 -25.98 -28.69
N GLY A 23 -11.62 -27.01 -28.16
CA GLY A 23 -12.14 -28.37 -28.13
C GLY A 23 -12.07 -29.10 -29.47
N THR A 24 -11.44 -28.50 -30.49
CA THR A 24 -11.16 -29.16 -31.78
C THR A 24 -10.30 -30.42 -31.58
N THR A 25 -9.44 -30.42 -30.57
CA THR A 25 -8.69 -31.59 -30.10
C THR A 25 -8.80 -31.69 -28.60
N ARG A 26 -9.15 -32.88 -28.07
CA ARG A 26 -9.15 -33.10 -26.61
C ARG A 26 -7.72 -33.23 -26.12
N ALA A 27 -7.39 -32.50 -25.06
CA ALA A 27 -6.09 -32.56 -24.40
C ALA A 27 -6.25 -32.94 -22.92
N THR A 28 -5.35 -33.80 -22.47
CA THR A 28 -5.15 -34.20 -21.08
C THR A 28 -4.32 -33.15 -20.32
N ALA A 29 -4.31 -33.23 -18.99
CA ALA A 29 -3.44 -32.38 -18.16
C ALA A 29 -1.94 -32.54 -18.51
N ALA A 30 -1.51 -33.74 -18.95
CA ALA A 30 -0.14 -33.98 -19.37
C ALA A 30 0.19 -33.25 -20.69
N GLU A 31 -0.74 -33.23 -21.64
CA GLU A 31 -0.57 -32.53 -22.92
C GLU A 31 -0.55 -31.00 -22.73
N TRP A 32 -1.37 -30.46 -21.82
CA TRP A 32 -1.27 -29.05 -21.43
C TRP A 32 0.08 -28.70 -20.79
N ARG A 33 0.63 -29.57 -19.93
CA ARG A 33 1.98 -29.39 -19.34
C ARG A 33 3.09 -29.47 -20.38
N ALA A 34 2.97 -30.36 -21.36
CA ALA A 34 3.90 -30.44 -22.48
C ALA A 34 3.89 -29.13 -23.27
N LEU A 35 2.71 -28.59 -23.55
CA LEU A 35 2.53 -27.32 -24.25
C LEU A 35 3.12 -26.12 -23.47
N VAL A 36 2.98 -26.09 -22.14
CA VAL A 36 3.66 -25.11 -21.29
C VAL A 36 5.18 -25.17 -21.47
N SER A 37 5.75 -26.37 -21.57
CA SER A 37 7.19 -26.56 -21.77
C SER A 37 7.64 -26.09 -23.15
N GLU A 38 6.80 -26.21 -24.17
CA GLU A 38 7.05 -25.69 -25.52
C GLU A 38 7.09 -24.17 -25.54
N PHE A 39 6.10 -23.50 -24.92
CA PHE A 39 6.12 -22.04 -24.80
C PHE A 39 7.30 -21.54 -23.94
N GLN A 40 7.75 -22.30 -22.95
CA GLN A 40 8.95 -21.93 -22.18
C GLN A 40 10.20 -21.93 -23.08
N LYS A 41 10.33 -22.87 -24.02
CA LYS A 41 11.43 -22.86 -25.01
C LYS A 41 11.40 -21.62 -25.89
N VAL A 42 10.23 -21.09 -26.23
CA VAL A 42 10.11 -19.82 -26.97
C VAL A 42 10.74 -18.68 -26.18
N ILE A 43 10.41 -18.57 -24.88
CA ILE A 43 10.99 -17.55 -23.98
C ILE A 43 12.51 -17.73 -23.83
N ASP A 44 12.99 -18.97 -23.75
CA ASP A 44 14.43 -19.25 -23.58
C ASP A 44 15.25 -18.86 -24.82
N VAL A 45 14.65 -18.91 -26.02
CA VAL A 45 15.29 -18.51 -27.29
C VAL A 45 15.17 -17.01 -27.53
N ASP A 46 14.12 -16.36 -27.02
CA ASP A 46 13.86 -14.93 -27.23
C ASP A 46 13.43 -14.25 -25.91
N ILE A 47 14.40 -14.04 -25.02
CA ILE A 47 14.17 -13.57 -23.63
C ILE A 47 13.59 -12.14 -23.56
N GLN A 48 13.80 -11.30 -24.59
CA GLN A 48 13.33 -9.90 -24.63
C GLN A 48 12.64 -9.49 -25.93
N GLY A 49 12.44 -10.40 -26.89
CA GLY A 49 11.75 -10.05 -28.13
C GLY A 49 10.23 -10.07 -27.98
N PRO A 50 9.52 -9.62 -29.03
CA PRO A 50 8.08 -9.39 -29.02
C PRO A 50 7.24 -10.64 -28.79
N SER A 51 7.81 -11.85 -28.92
CA SER A 51 7.10 -13.12 -28.68
C SER A 51 7.19 -13.63 -27.24
N ALA A 52 7.96 -12.97 -26.38
CA ALA A 52 8.24 -13.44 -25.02
C ALA A 52 7.06 -13.24 -24.06
N ASP A 53 6.32 -12.14 -24.19
CA ASP A 53 5.13 -11.86 -23.38
C ASP A 53 3.90 -12.60 -23.91
N ASP A 54 3.77 -12.73 -25.24
CA ASP A 54 2.86 -13.65 -25.93
C ASP A 54 2.99 -15.09 -25.39
N ALA A 55 4.22 -15.64 -25.42
CA ALA A 55 4.51 -16.99 -24.91
C ALA A 55 4.24 -17.10 -23.41
N GLN A 56 4.57 -16.06 -22.62
CA GLN A 56 4.29 -16.07 -21.19
C GLN A 56 2.79 -16.04 -20.88
N TYR A 57 1.99 -15.33 -21.69
CA TYR A 57 0.54 -15.35 -21.59
C TYR A 57 -0.02 -16.71 -21.99
N ALA A 58 0.52 -17.31 -23.05
CA ALA A 58 0.13 -18.65 -23.51
C ALA A 58 0.43 -19.74 -22.47
N ILE A 59 1.55 -19.65 -21.74
CA ILE A 59 1.83 -20.50 -20.58
C ILE A 59 0.73 -20.36 -19.52
N ALA A 60 0.38 -19.12 -19.17
CA ALA A 60 -0.67 -18.87 -18.18
C ALA A 60 -2.03 -19.41 -18.63
N SER A 61 -2.38 -19.19 -19.91
CA SER A 61 -3.62 -19.68 -20.50
C SER A 61 -3.69 -21.19 -20.54
N SER A 62 -2.58 -21.87 -20.88
CA SER A 62 -2.47 -23.32 -20.86
C SER A 62 -2.76 -23.90 -19.47
N TRP A 63 -2.21 -23.29 -18.42
CA TRP A 63 -2.53 -23.68 -17.05
C TRP A 63 -4.01 -23.44 -16.72
N MET A 64 -4.59 -22.30 -17.09
CA MET A 64 -6.01 -22.05 -16.86
C MET A 64 -6.92 -23.07 -17.57
N TRP A 65 -6.58 -23.49 -18.79
CA TRP A 65 -7.31 -24.55 -19.48
C TRP A 65 -7.11 -25.92 -18.85
N SER A 66 -5.92 -26.21 -18.31
CA SER A 66 -5.63 -27.45 -17.59
C SER A 66 -6.55 -27.64 -16.37
N ILE A 67 -6.99 -26.55 -15.73
CA ILE A 67 -7.99 -26.58 -14.63
C ILE A 67 -9.28 -27.28 -15.09
N LYS A 68 -9.74 -27.02 -16.32
CA LYS A 68 -11.00 -27.58 -16.83
C LYS A 68 -10.94 -29.09 -17.08
N VAL A 69 -9.74 -29.66 -17.19
CA VAL A 69 -9.54 -31.10 -17.38
C VAL A 69 -9.11 -31.80 -16.07
N GLY A 70 -9.27 -31.12 -14.92
CA GLY A 70 -9.08 -31.71 -13.60
C GLY A 70 -7.66 -31.67 -13.08
N ASP A 71 -6.79 -30.83 -13.64
CA ASP A 71 -5.42 -30.67 -13.14
C ASP A 71 -5.40 -29.87 -11.82
N THR A 72 -5.06 -30.54 -10.72
CA THR A 72 -5.11 -29.96 -9.37
C THR A 72 -4.00 -28.94 -9.09
N GLU A 73 -2.88 -29.01 -9.82
CA GLU A 73 -1.77 -28.05 -9.65
C GLU A 73 -1.97 -26.79 -10.50
N ALA A 74 -2.80 -26.88 -11.54
CA ALA A 74 -2.97 -25.85 -12.55
C ALA A 74 -3.42 -24.48 -12.00
N PRO A 75 -4.30 -24.36 -10.99
CA PRO A 75 -4.68 -23.05 -10.45
C PRO A 75 -3.49 -22.26 -9.90
N GLN A 76 -2.61 -22.92 -9.14
CA GLN A 76 -1.42 -22.27 -8.56
C GLN A 76 -0.38 -21.94 -9.63
N GLN A 77 -0.22 -22.81 -10.64
CA GLN A 77 0.69 -22.54 -11.76
C GLN A 77 0.20 -21.41 -12.66
N ALA A 78 -1.12 -21.31 -12.91
CA ALA A 78 -1.72 -20.19 -13.62
C ALA A 78 -1.46 -18.86 -12.90
N ILE A 79 -1.68 -18.81 -11.57
CA ILE A 79 -1.37 -17.63 -10.75
C ILE A 79 0.10 -17.24 -10.88
N LYS A 80 1.01 -18.21 -10.77
CA LYS A 80 2.46 -17.98 -10.90
C LYS A 80 2.81 -17.42 -12.28
N ALA A 81 2.28 -17.99 -13.35
CA ALA A 81 2.53 -17.56 -14.72
C ALA A 81 1.99 -16.16 -15.02
N LEU A 82 0.77 -15.84 -14.58
CA LEU A 82 0.18 -14.50 -14.74
C LEU A 82 0.94 -13.43 -13.95
N ARG A 83 1.35 -13.73 -12.71
CA ARG A 83 2.21 -12.85 -11.92
C ARG A 83 3.56 -12.61 -12.61
N LYS A 84 4.16 -13.67 -13.18
CA LYS A 84 5.40 -13.56 -13.96
C LYS A 84 5.23 -12.66 -15.18
N LEU A 85 4.12 -12.77 -15.91
CA LEU A 85 3.81 -11.86 -17.02
C LEU A 85 3.78 -10.40 -16.56
N ILE A 86 3.03 -10.11 -15.49
CA ILE A 86 2.86 -8.76 -14.96
C ILE A 86 4.20 -8.17 -14.44
N HIS A 87 5.08 -8.99 -13.88
CA HIS A 87 6.38 -8.51 -13.39
C HIS A 87 7.41 -8.33 -14.50
N THR A 88 7.50 -9.32 -15.39
CA THR A 88 8.59 -9.40 -16.40
C THR A 88 8.32 -8.48 -17.59
N TYR A 89 7.05 -8.31 -17.96
CA TYR A 89 6.65 -7.55 -19.15
C TYR A 89 5.77 -6.35 -18.75
N PRO A 90 6.37 -5.25 -18.24
CA PRO A 90 5.65 -4.07 -17.77
C PRO A 90 4.86 -3.34 -18.86
N ASN A 91 5.24 -3.50 -20.12
CA ASN A 91 4.61 -2.87 -21.28
C ASN A 91 3.68 -3.81 -22.06
N SER A 92 3.49 -5.06 -21.58
CA SER A 92 2.67 -6.04 -22.29
C SER A 92 1.22 -5.58 -22.42
N THR A 93 0.62 -5.81 -23.59
CA THR A 93 -0.80 -5.54 -23.86
C THR A 93 -1.72 -6.49 -23.08
N TYR A 94 -1.20 -7.64 -22.62
CA TYR A 94 -1.94 -8.63 -21.85
C TYR A 94 -2.15 -8.27 -20.39
N ARG A 95 -1.60 -7.16 -19.89
CA ARG A 95 -1.69 -6.83 -18.45
C ARG A 95 -3.12 -6.73 -17.91
N PRO A 96 -4.08 -6.07 -18.58
CA PRO A 96 -5.47 -6.06 -18.10
C PRO A 96 -6.05 -7.48 -18.02
N LEU A 97 -5.83 -8.30 -19.07
CA LEU A 97 -6.23 -9.71 -19.12
C LEU A 97 -5.58 -10.50 -17.99
N ALA A 98 -4.29 -10.28 -17.72
CA ALA A 98 -3.56 -11.01 -16.71
C ALA A 98 -4.06 -10.71 -15.28
N HIS A 99 -4.39 -9.46 -14.99
CA HIS A 99 -5.03 -9.10 -13.73
C HIS A 99 -6.45 -9.68 -13.63
N TYR A 100 -7.25 -9.61 -14.70
CA TYR A 100 -8.58 -10.21 -14.73
C TYR A 100 -8.53 -11.72 -14.45
N TRP A 101 -7.67 -12.44 -15.15
CA TRP A 101 -7.48 -13.88 -14.98
C TRP A 101 -6.88 -14.26 -13.63
N LEU A 102 -6.02 -13.42 -13.05
CA LEU A 102 -5.57 -13.62 -11.67
C LEU A 102 -6.76 -13.56 -10.71
N GLY A 103 -7.67 -12.59 -10.88
CA GLY A 103 -8.90 -12.52 -10.09
C GLY A 103 -9.72 -13.80 -10.20
N ARG A 104 -9.91 -14.31 -11.43
CA ARG A 104 -10.63 -15.56 -11.68
C ARG A 104 -9.96 -16.78 -11.05
N CYS A 105 -8.63 -16.85 -11.06
CA CYS A 105 -7.89 -17.92 -10.40
C CYS A 105 -8.02 -17.83 -8.87
N TYR A 106 -8.00 -16.63 -8.28
CA TYR A 106 -8.22 -16.44 -6.85
C TYR A 106 -9.63 -16.82 -6.42
N ASP A 107 -10.64 -16.43 -7.19
CA ASP A 107 -12.03 -16.86 -6.98
C ASP A 107 -12.13 -18.39 -7.01
N TYR A 108 -11.47 -19.04 -7.96
CA TYR A 108 -11.48 -20.51 -8.09
C TYR A 108 -10.92 -21.21 -6.84
N ILE A 109 -9.92 -20.62 -6.17
CA ILE A 109 -9.34 -21.16 -4.94
C ILE A 109 -9.98 -20.57 -3.66
N ASN A 110 -11.13 -19.89 -3.78
CA ASN A 110 -11.86 -19.23 -2.69
C ASN A 110 -11.08 -18.14 -1.95
N ASP A 111 -10.14 -17.46 -2.61
CA ASP A 111 -9.45 -16.28 -2.09
C ASP A 111 -10.15 -14.99 -2.59
N ASP A 112 -11.35 -14.75 -2.08
CA ASP A 112 -12.17 -13.59 -2.49
C ASP A 112 -11.45 -12.25 -2.23
N SER A 113 -10.56 -12.18 -1.23
CA SER A 113 -9.82 -10.96 -0.91
C SER A 113 -8.85 -10.60 -2.04
N GLN A 114 -8.06 -11.57 -2.51
CA GLN A 114 -7.17 -11.36 -3.65
C GLN A 114 -7.96 -11.15 -4.95
N ALA A 115 -9.06 -11.88 -5.14
CA ALA A 115 -9.90 -11.71 -6.32
C ALA A 115 -10.49 -10.30 -6.44
N ILE A 116 -11.09 -9.79 -5.36
CA ILE A 116 -11.61 -8.42 -5.26
C ILE A 116 -10.52 -7.40 -5.63
N MET A 117 -9.31 -7.56 -5.09
CA MET A 117 -8.19 -6.65 -5.37
C MET A 117 -7.83 -6.63 -6.86
N GLN A 118 -7.77 -7.80 -7.51
CA GLN A 118 -7.45 -7.87 -8.93
C GLN A 118 -8.55 -7.25 -9.80
N TYR A 119 -9.83 -7.53 -9.51
CA TYR A 119 -10.93 -6.95 -10.28
C TYR A 119 -11.05 -5.44 -10.13
N GLN A 120 -10.85 -4.92 -8.91
CA GLN A 120 -10.76 -3.48 -8.67
C GLN A 120 -9.62 -2.86 -9.47
N LEU A 121 -8.45 -3.50 -9.51
CA LEU A 121 -7.31 -3.02 -10.27
C LEU A 121 -7.64 -2.93 -11.76
N VAL A 122 -8.31 -3.95 -12.33
CA VAL A 122 -8.74 -3.91 -13.73
C VAL A 122 -9.69 -2.73 -13.99
N GLY A 123 -10.75 -2.60 -13.19
CA GLY A 123 -11.73 -1.52 -13.37
C GLY A 123 -11.16 -0.11 -13.17
N ASN A 124 -10.16 0.05 -12.30
CA ASN A 124 -9.58 1.36 -11.97
C ASN A 124 -8.41 1.75 -12.88
N ARG A 125 -7.56 0.79 -13.26
CA ARG A 125 -6.30 1.05 -13.97
C ARG A 125 -6.40 0.81 -15.48
N TYR A 126 -7.36 -0.01 -15.89
CA TYR A 126 -7.59 -0.34 -17.29
C TYR A 126 -9.09 -0.18 -17.64
N PRO A 127 -9.71 0.99 -17.36
CA PRO A 127 -11.14 1.19 -17.51
C PRO A 127 -11.64 0.98 -18.95
N ASP A 128 -10.78 1.25 -19.94
CA ASP A 128 -11.08 1.13 -21.37
C ASP A 128 -10.73 -0.27 -21.94
N SER A 129 -10.24 -1.19 -21.10
CA SER A 129 -9.91 -2.54 -21.55
C SER A 129 -11.16 -3.41 -21.74
N GLN A 130 -11.10 -4.35 -22.68
CA GLN A 130 -12.19 -5.31 -22.93
C GLN A 130 -12.61 -6.16 -21.71
N VAL A 131 -11.75 -6.23 -20.67
CA VAL A 131 -12.02 -6.97 -19.43
C VAL A 131 -12.49 -6.08 -18.28
N SER A 132 -12.65 -4.77 -18.49
CA SER A 132 -13.11 -3.81 -17.48
C SER A 132 -14.51 -4.13 -16.95
N GLU A 133 -15.50 -4.23 -17.84
CA GLU A 133 -16.88 -4.59 -17.46
C GLU A 133 -16.98 -6.02 -16.91
N PRO A 134 -16.34 -7.04 -17.53
CA PRO A 134 -16.25 -8.37 -16.92
C PRO A 134 -15.68 -8.36 -15.50
N ALA A 135 -14.61 -7.60 -15.24
CA ALA A 135 -14.01 -7.49 -13.91
C ALA A 135 -14.97 -6.82 -12.91
N LYS A 136 -15.66 -5.76 -13.30
CA LYS A 136 -16.67 -5.10 -12.44
C LYS A 136 -17.81 -6.04 -12.08
N LEU A 137 -18.22 -6.91 -13.01
CA LEU A 137 -19.26 -7.91 -12.76
C LEU A 137 -18.79 -8.94 -11.74
N GLU A 138 -17.58 -9.49 -11.91
CA GLU A 138 -17.01 -10.44 -10.94
C GLU A 138 -16.74 -9.80 -9.58
N LEU A 139 -16.35 -8.52 -9.55
CA LEU A 139 -16.22 -7.74 -8.32
C LEU A 139 -17.56 -7.63 -7.56
N ALA A 140 -18.66 -7.37 -8.28
CA ALA A 140 -19.99 -7.31 -7.67
C ALA A 140 -20.39 -8.66 -7.06
N ARG A 141 -20.11 -9.76 -7.77
CA ARG A 141 -20.33 -11.14 -7.28
C ARG A 141 -19.48 -11.44 -6.05
N ALA A 142 -18.20 -11.08 -6.05
CA ALA A 142 -17.32 -11.28 -4.92
C ALA A 142 -17.78 -10.49 -3.69
N TYR A 143 -18.25 -9.24 -3.88
CA TYR A 143 -18.89 -8.48 -2.79
C TYR A 143 -20.16 -9.14 -2.26
N ALA A 144 -20.99 -9.71 -3.14
CA ALA A 144 -22.21 -10.41 -2.73
C ALA A 144 -21.88 -11.65 -1.89
N ARG A 145 -20.92 -12.49 -2.34
CA ARG A 145 -20.45 -13.68 -1.61
C ARG A 145 -19.92 -13.34 -0.22
N GLN A 146 -19.20 -12.22 -0.09
CA GLN A 146 -18.60 -11.74 1.16
C GLN A 146 -19.57 -10.95 2.06
N GLY A 147 -20.85 -10.87 1.70
CA GLY A 147 -21.87 -10.17 2.51
C GLY A 147 -21.79 -8.64 2.44
N TYR A 148 -21.02 -8.08 1.52
CA TYR A 148 -20.93 -6.64 1.28
C TYR A 148 -22.08 -6.14 0.39
N GLY A 149 -23.33 -6.37 0.82
CA GLY A 149 -24.54 -6.15 0.01
C GLY A 149 -24.64 -4.76 -0.64
N THR A 150 -24.37 -3.68 0.10
CA THR A 150 -24.40 -2.32 -0.47
C THR A 150 -23.36 -2.09 -1.57
N ARG A 151 -22.16 -2.70 -1.44
CA ARG A 151 -21.12 -2.58 -2.47
C ARG A 151 -21.44 -3.41 -3.70
N ALA A 152 -21.98 -4.61 -3.50
CA ALA A 152 -22.48 -5.45 -4.57
C ALA A 152 -23.60 -4.73 -5.33
N GLU A 153 -24.60 -4.19 -4.62
CA GLU A 153 -25.72 -3.45 -5.21
C GLU A 153 -25.25 -2.25 -6.03
N THR A 154 -24.34 -1.44 -5.46
CA THR A 154 -23.76 -0.28 -6.16
C THR A 154 -23.03 -0.70 -7.43
N SER A 155 -22.24 -1.77 -7.36
CA SER A 155 -21.44 -2.25 -8.49
C SER A 155 -22.34 -2.81 -9.60
N TYR A 156 -23.34 -3.62 -9.26
CA TYR A 156 -24.32 -4.10 -10.24
C TYR A 156 -25.10 -2.96 -10.87
N LYS A 157 -25.59 -2.00 -10.08
CA LYS A 157 -26.33 -0.86 -10.60
C LYS A 157 -25.50 -0.03 -11.59
N SER A 158 -24.21 0.15 -11.32
CA SER A 158 -23.33 0.86 -12.25
C SER A 158 -23.23 0.17 -13.62
N LEU A 159 -23.23 -1.17 -13.65
CA LEU A 159 -23.24 -1.94 -14.89
C LEU A 159 -24.59 -1.85 -15.60
N VAL A 160 -25.71 -1.93 -14.86
CA VAL A 160 -27.04 -1.75 -15.45
C VAL A 160 -27.20 -0.38 -16.11
N ASP A 161 -26.71 0.67 -15.45
CA ASP A 161 -26.92 2.05 -15.89
C ASP A 161 -25.96 2.48 -17.03
N SER A 162 -24.78 1.85 -17.14
CA SER A 162 -23.69 2.37 -18.01
C SER A 162 -22.92 1.34 -18.83
N SER A 163 -23.26 0.04 -18.76
CA SER A 163 -22.57 -1.00 -19.52
C SER A 163 -22.79 -0.81 -21.03
N ILE A 164 -21.68 -0.81 -21.78
CA ILE A 164 -21.72 -0.76 -23.25
C ILE A 164 -22.00 -2.17 -23.80
N ASN A 165 -21.64 -3.22 -23.06
CA ASN A 165 -22.02 -4.58 -23.36
C ASN A 165 -23.41 -4.90 -22.79
N GLN A 166 -24.39 -5.12 -23.69
CA GLN A 166 -25.77 -5.41 -23.32
C GLN A 166 -25.90 -6.70 -22.50
N GLU A 167 -25.15 -7.75 -22.82
CA GLU A 167 -25.19 -9.01 -22.10
C GLU A 167 -24.72 -8.84 -20.64
N ILE A 168 -23.66 -8.06 -20.41
CA ILE A 168 -23.16 -7.77 -19.06
C ILE A 168 -24.20 -6.95 -18.27
N GLY A 169 -24.82 -5.96 -18.91
CA GLY A 169 -25.90 -5.17 -18.31
C GLY A 169 -27.09 -6.04 -17.88
N ASP A 170 -27.53 -6.95 -18.76
CA ASP A 170 -28.64 -7.87 -18.50
C ASP A 170 -28.32 -8.85 -17.36
N VAL A 171 -27.11 -9.41 -17.34
CA VAL A 171 -26.64 -10.27 -16.25
C VAL A 171 -26.59 -9.50 -14.93
N ALA A 172 -26.05 -8.28 -14.94
CA ALA A 172 -26.00 -7.43 -13.75
C ALA A 172 -27.40 -7.08 -13.22
N ALA A 173 -28.36 -6.80 -14.11
CA ALA A 173 -29.75 -6.52 -13.73
C ALA A 173 -30.40 -7.72 -13.06
N LYS A 174 -30.21 -8.93 -13.61
CA LYS A 174 -30.72 -10.17 -13.05
C LYS A 174 -30.12 -10.47 -11.67
N GLU A 175 -28.80 -10.36 -11.55
CA GLU A 175 -28.10 -10.61 -10.28
C GLU A 175 -28.43 -9.57 -9.21
N LEU A 176 -28.64 -8.31 -9.60
CA LEU A 176 -29.14 -7.24 -8.72
C LEU A 176 -30.54 -7.54 -8.19
N GLN A 177 -31.44 -8.04 -9.03
CA GLN A 177 -32.78 -8.44 -8.61
C GLN A 177 -32.71 -9.58 -7.60
N ILE A 178 -31.89 -10.60 -7.87
CA ILE A 178 -31.66 -11.72 -6.95
C ILE A 178 -31.15 -11.19 -5.61
N LEU A 179 -30.12 -10.34 -5.61
CA LEU A 179 -29.53 -9.75 -4.40
C LEU A 179 -30.57 -8.99 -3.55
N LYS A 180 -31.54 -8.32 -4.18
CA LYS A 180 -32.63 -7.58 -3.49
C LYS A 180 -33.72 -8.48 -2.93
N THR A 181 -33.96 -9.63 -3.56
CA THR A 181 -35.01 -10.59 -3.16
C THR A 181 -34.52 -11.63 -2.14
N GLN A 182 -33.21 -11.84 -2.03
CA GLN A 182 -32.66 -12.73 -1.02
C GLN A 182 -32.80 -12.10 0.38
N PRO A 183 -33.18 -12.88 1.41
CA PRO A 183 -33.13 -12.40 2.78
C PRO A 183 -31.70 -11.94 3.07
N LYS A 184 -31.58 -10.69 3.53
CA LYS A 184 -30.29 -10.05 3.85
C LYS A 184 -29.49 -11.05 4.68
N PRO A 185 -28.29 -11.49 4.23
CA PRO A 185 -27.44 -12.34 5.04
C PRO A 185 -27.32 -11.72 6.43
N ALA A 186 -27.43 -12.52 7.49
CA ALA A 186 -27.16 -12.05 8.83
C ALA A 186 -25.87 -11.23 8.77
N ALA A 187 -25.95 -9.96 9.17
CA ALA A 187 -24.77 -9.12 9.24
C ALA A 187 -23.67 -9.95 9.93
N PRO A 188 -22.42 -9.97 9.41
CA PRO A 188 -21.33 -10.61 10.16
C PRO A 188 -21.43 -10.07 11.59
N PRO A 189 -21.40 -10.94 12.62
CA PRO A 189 -21.86 -10.60 13.95
C PRO A 189 -21.25 -9.26 14.38
N ALA A 190 -22.11 -8.32 14.77
CA ALA A 190 -21.68 -7.12 15.43
C ALA A 190 -20.91 -7.57 16.67
N LYS A 191 -19.59 -7.37 16.69
CA LYS A 191 -18.81 -7.59 17.91
C LYS A 191 -19.41 -6.70 18.98
N GLU A 192 -19.75 -7.31 20.11
CA GLU A 192 -20.29 -6.66 21.31
C GLU A 192 -19.53 -5.37 21.63
N ASN A 193 -20.28 -4.30 21.79
CA ASN A 193 -19.84 -3.11 22.51
C ASN A 193 -19.60 -3.53 23.97
N ILE A 194 -18.33 -3.76 24.35
CA ILE A 194 -17.96 -3.75 25.76
C ILE A 194 -17.96 -2.29 26.21
N GLN A 195 -19.09 -1.90 26.79
CA GLN A 195 -19.28 -0.61 27.44
C GLN A 195 -18.59 -0.66 28.81
N ILE A 196 -17.38 -0.10 28.91
CA ILE A 196 -16.70 0.07 30.20
C ILE A 196 -17.22 1.36 30.83
N GLN A 197 -18.06 1.24 31.85
CA GLN A 197 -18.30 2.31 32.83
C GLN A 197 -17.36 2.12 34.04
N PRO A 198 -16.89 3.22 34.66
CA PRO A 198 -15.85 3.17 35.68
C PRO A 198 -16.44 2.84 37.06
N GLN A 199 -15.93 1.80 37.72
CA GLN A 199 -16.25 1.54 39.13
C GLN A 199 -15.11 1.96 40.05
N GLN A 200 -15.52 2.71 41.08
CA GLN A 200 -14.72 3.30 42.13
C GLN A 200 -14.07 2.25 43.04
N ARG A 201 -12.91 2.65 43.53
CA ARG A 201 -12.03 1.97 44.47
C ARG A 201 -12.62 2.01 45.89
N THR A 202 -12.75 0.85 46.52
CA THR A 202 -12.76 0.73 47.99
C THR A 202 -11.85 -0.43 48.42
N GLN A 203 -10.99 -0.14 49.42
CA GLN A 203 -10.08 -1.11 50.03
C GLN A 203 -10.85 -2.09 50.92
N PRO A 204 -10.30 -3.31 51.11
CA PRO A 204 -10.43 -4.00 52.40
C PRO A 204 -9.07 -4.25 53.07
N GLN A 205 -9.08 -4.10 54.40
CA GLN A 205 -7.97 -4.36 55.32
C GLN A 205 -7.67 -5.87 55.50
N GLN A 206 -6.44 -6.12 55.96
CA GLN A 206 -5.77 -7.41 56.15
C GLN A 206 -6.40 -8.37 57.17
N ALA A 207 -6.21 -9.68 56.93
CA ALA A 207 -5.90 -10.66 57.97
C ALA A 207 -4.85 -11.68 57.45
N LYS A 208 -3.83 -11.95 58.27
CA LYS A 208 -2.67 -12.83 57.99
C LYS A 208 -3.05 -14.31 58.07
N GLN A 209 -2.49 -15.13 57.18
CA GLN A 209 -1.95 -16.47 57.53
C GLN A 209 -0.93 -16.96 56.47
N PRO A 210 0.10 -17.75 56.85
CA PRO A 210 1.32 -17.94 56.07
C PRO A 210 1.32 -19.26 55.30
N LYS A 211 1.67 -19.26 54.00
CA LYS A 211 2.05 -20.49 53.27
C LYS A 211 3.09 -20.24 52.17
N SER A 212 4.19 -20.98 52.33
CA SER A 212 5.13 -21.52 51.34
C SER A 212 5.82 -20.57 50.36
N ALA A 213 7.15 -20.52 50.44
CA ALA A 213 8.01 -19.96 49.40
C ALA A 213 7.69 -20.61 48.04
N ALA A 214 7.37 -19.77 47.05
CA ALA A 214 7.32 -20.16 45.65
C ALA A 214 8.75 -20.40 45.14
N PRO A 215 8.94 -21.30 44.15
CA PRO A 215 10.25 -21.51 43.55
C PRO A 215 10.76 -20.20 42.95
N ILE A 216 12.04 -19.91 43.18
CA ILE A 216 12.75 -18.79 42.57
C ILE A 216 12.78 -19.10 41.07
N THR A 217 11.86 -18.51 40.30
CA THR A 217 12.02 -18.42 38.86
C THR A 217 13.14 -17.42 38.59
N ASP A 218 14.09 -17.80 37.74
CA ASP A 218 15.13 -16.88 37.29
C ASP A 218 14.45 -15.59 36.80
N PRO A 219 14.91 -14.39 37.23
CA PRO A 219 14.32 -13.15 36.76
C PRO A 219 14.45 -13.10 35.24
N GLU A 220 13.31 -12.94 34.58
CA GLU A 220 13.25 -12.75 33.13
C GLU A 220 14.21 -11.61 32.74
N PRO A 221 15.02 -11.77 31.69
CA PRO A 221 15.96 -10.73 31.27
C PRO A 221 15.21 -9.42 31.05
N LEU A 222 15.67 -8.34 31.68
CA LEU A 222 15.14 -7.00 31.44
C LEU A 222 15.44 -6.60 29.99
N VAL A 223 14.50 -6.88 29.08
CA VAL A 223 14.56 -6.40 27.69
C VAL A 223 14.14 -4.92 27.70
N PRO A 224 14.99 -4.00 27.22
CA PRO A 224 14.66 -2.58 27.14
C PRO A 224 13.39 -2.35 26.31
N LYS A 225 12.43 -1.62 26.88
CA LYS A 225 11.20 -1.22 26.17
C LYS A 225 11.46 -0.07 25.19
N SER A 226 12.53 0.69 25.40
CA SER A 226 12.98 1.76 24.51
C SER A 226 14.50 1.92 24.58
N LEU A 227 15.19 1.61 23.47
CA LEU A 227 16.64 1.75 23.39
C LEU A 227 17.08 3.21 23.45
N THR A 228 16.32 4.11 22.84
CA THR A 228 16.62 5.55 22.85
C THR A 228 16.51 6.15 24.25
N ARG A 229 15.48 5.77 25.02
CA ARG A 229 15.26 6.29 26.38
C ARG A 229 16.19 5.67 27.42
N GLU A 230 16.40 4.36 27.36
CA GLU A 230 17.14 3.63 28.39
C GLU A 230 18.66 3.78 28.25
N PHE A 231 19.16 4.03 27.04
CA PHE A 231 20.60 4.21 26.78
C PHE A 231 20.99 5.61 26.29
N GLY A 232 20.04 6.56 26.17
CA GLY A 232 20.36 7.94 25.79
C GLY A 232 20.96 8.09 24.39
N LEU A 233 20.59 7.21 23.45
CA LEU A 233 21.14 7.19 22.10
C LEU A 233 20.68 8.41 21.30
N THR A 234 21.60 9.02 20.55
CA THR A 234 21.31 10.14 19.65
C THR A 234 21.13 9.62 18.22
N ALA A 235 20.13 10.13 17.50
CA ALA A 235 19.99 9.91 16.06
C ALA A 235 20.92 10.89 15.31
N LYS A 236 21.71 10.36 14.38
CA LYS A 236 22.57 11.14 13.47
C LYS A 236 21.98 11.21 12.06
N THR A 237 21.37 10.12 11.59
CA THR A 237 20.87 10.01 10.22
C THR A 237 19.36 9.87 10.19
N ILE A 238 18.67 10.79 9.52
CA ILE A 238 17.22 10.76 9.33
C ILE A 238 16.93 10.57 7.85
N VAL A 239 16.12 9.56 7.53
CA VAL A 239 15.59 9.40 6.17
C VAL A 239 14.20 9.98 6.11
N ILE A 240 14.00 10.90 5.17
CA ILE A 240 12.69 11.44 4.80
C ILE A 240 12.23 10.72 3.54
N ASP A 241 11.00 10.23 3.55
CA ASP A 241 10.38 9.58 2.42
C ASP A 241 9.19 10.42 1.91
N PRO A 242 9.38 11.21 0.84
CA PRO A 242 8.25 11.89 0.22
C PRO A 242 7.36 10.87 -0.50
N GLY A 243 6.12 10.69 -0.02
CA GLY A 243 5.15 9.74 -0.58
C GLY A 243 4.95 9.88 -2.09
N HIS A 244 4.58 8.78 -2.75
CA HIS A 244 4.25 8.74 -4.19
C HIS A 244 5.41 9.19 -5.11
N GLY A 245 5.11 9.73 -6.31
CA GLY A 245 6.07 10.27 -7.26
C GLY A 245 5.96 9.65 -8.66
N GLY A 246 6.35 10.41 -9.68
CA GLY A 246 6.29 10.01 -11.09
C GLY A 246 4.88 9.60 -11.48
N LYS A 247 4.72 8.31 -11.83
CA LYS A 247 3.47 7.68 -12.26
C LYS A 247 2.43 7.50 -11.15
N ASP A 248 2.82 7.66 -9.89
CA ASP A 248 1.90 7.65 -8.75
C ASP A 248 1.66 9.09 -8.30
N PRO A 249 0.47 9.66 -8.55
CA PRO A 249 0.16 11.04 -8.17
C PRO A 249 -0.19 11.19 -6.68
N GLY A 250 -0.48 10.08 -5.98
CA GLY A 250 -1.16 10.09 -4.69
C GLY A 250 -2.59 10.64 -4.77
N GLY A 251 -3.07 11.14 -3.64
CA GLY A 251 -4.33 11.85 -3.49
C GLY A 251 -4.45 13.03 -4.45
N LEU A 252 -5.58 13.09 -5.16
CA LEU A 252 -5.91 14.21 -6.02
C LEU A 252 -6.80 15.20 -5.26
N GLY A 253 -6.45 16.47 -5.39
CA GLY A 253 -7.15 17.60 -4.78
C GLY A 253 -7.40 18.71 -5.79
N SER A 254 -7.81 19.89 -5.33
CA SER A 254 -8.03 21.06 -6.20
C SER A 254 -6.75 21.67 -6.77
N SER A 255 -5.57 21.14 -6.39
CA SER A 255 -4.26 21.63 -6.79
C SER A 255 -3.66 20.81 -7.91
N ASN A 256 -3.09 21.48 -8.92
CA ASN A 256 -2.37 20.83 -10.02
C ASN A 256 -1.06 20.15 -9.59
N LEU A 257 -0.57 20.41 -8.38
CA LEU A 257 0.62 19.75 -7.84
C LEU A 257 0.35 18.29 -7.41
N GLY A 258 -0.91 17.94 -7.12
CA GLY A 258 -1.28 16.67 -6.48
C GLY A 258 -0.60 16.46 -5.12
N GLU A 259 -0.85 15.32 -4.49
CA GLU A 259 -0.16 14.95 -3.24
C GLU A 259 1.35 14.84 -3.45
N LYS A 260 1.80 14.14 -4.50
CA LYS A 260 3.22 13.89 -4.78
C LYS A 260 4.10 15.16 -4.81
N GLY A 261 3.56 16.27 -5.33
CA GLY A 261 4.27 17.55 -5.42
C GLY A 261 4.27 18.32 -4.10
N ILE A 262 3.14 18.28 -3.37
CA ILE A 262 3.00 18.88 -2.05
C ILE A 262 3.98 18.22 -1.07
N VAL A 263 3.97 16.88 -0.99
CA VAL A 263 4.81 16.15 -0.02
C VAL A 263 6.29 16.25 -0.36
N LEU A 264 6.67 16.32 -1.65
CA LEU A 264 8.06 16.60 -2.05
C LEU A 264 8.50 17.99 -1.58
N SER A 265 7.65 19.01 -1.76
CA SER A 265 7.95 20.39 -1.36
C SER A 265 8.09 20.53 0.15
N ILE A 266 7.21 19.89 0.93
CA ILE A 266 7.31 19.83 2.40
C ILE A 266 8.60 19.11 2.81
N SER A 267 8.93 18.00 2.16
CA SER A 267 10.09 17.18 2.49
C SER A 267 11.42 17.91 2.25
N HIS A 268 11.54 18.69 1.18
CA HIS A 268 12.74 19.53 0.98
C HIS A 268 12.92 20.57 2.09
N LYS A 269 11.84 21.21 2.52
CA LYS A 269 11.88 22.17 3.65
C LYS A 269 12.22 21.47 4.96
N LEU A 270 11.66 20.30 5.19
CA LEU A 270 11.98 19.48 6.36
C LEU A 270 13.47 19.09 6.36
N ARG A 271 14.02 18.71 5.19
CA ARG A 271 15.45 18.45 5.03
C ARG A 271 16.29 19.66 5.40
N GLU A 272 15.95 20.85 4.90
CA GLU A 272 16.67 22.09 5.22
C GLU A 272 16.66 22.37 6.73
N VAL A 273 15.48 22.28 7.37
CA VAL A 273 15.33 22.53 8.82
C VAL A 273 16.10 21.52 9.66
N LEU A 274 16.02 20.22 9.35
CA LEU A 274 16.73 19.18 10.08
C LEU A 274 18.25 19.25 9.85
N THR A 275 18.70 19.55 8.63
CA THR A 275 20.13 19.73 8.33
C THR A 275 20.70 20.91 9.12
N ALA A 276 19.97 22.03 9.20
CA ALA A 276 20.36 23.18 10.01
C ALA A 276 20.45 22.88 11.51
N LYS A 277 19.76 21.83 11.98
CA LYS A 277 19.83 21.31 13.36
C LYS A 277 20.97 20.30 13.58
N GLY A 278 21.79 20.04 12.55
CA GLY A 278 22.96 19.17 12.62
C GLY A 278 22.69 17.69 12.33
N TYR A 279 21.51 17.35 11.80
CA TYR A 279 21.22 15.98 11.35
C TYR A 279 21.80 15.72 9.96
N THR A 280 22.26 14.50 9.71
CA THR A 280 22.46 13.99 8.35
C THR A 280 21.10 13.60 7.81
N VAL A 281 20.64 14.23 6.73
CA VAL A 281 19.30 14.01 6.20
C VAL A 281 19.36 13.51 4.77
N LEU A 282 18.76 12.35 4.54
CA LEU A 282 18.66 11.72 3.23
C LEU A 282 17.20 11.67 2.81
N MET A 283 16.93 11.80 1.51
CA MET A 283 15.58 11.69 0.96
C MET A 283 15.50 10.46 0.06
N THR A 284 14.43 9.67 0.14
CA THR A 284 14.24 8.52 -0.76
C THR A 284 14.18 8.99 -2.21
N ARG A 285 13.53 10.14 -2.47
CA ARG A 285 13.54 10.87 -3.75
C ARG A 285 13.72 12.37 -3.53
N GLU A 286 14.42 13.01 -4.45
CA GLU A 286 14.59 14.49 -4.49
C GLU A 286 13.89 15.16 -5.67
N THR A 287 13.29 14.36 -6.57
CA THR A 287 12.61 14.82 -7.77
C THR A 287 11.29 14.07 -7.94
N ASP A 288 10.51 14.46 -8.96
CA ASP A 288 9.26 13.77 -9.30
C ASP A 288 9.51 12.46 -10.07
N HIS A 289 9.95 11.42 -9.35
CA HIS A 289 10.07 10.07 -9.88
C HIS A 289 9.46 9.05 -8.92
N PHE A 290 9.03 7.92 -9.48
CA PHE A 290 8.38 6.87 -8.70
C PHE A 290 9.41 5.95 -8.03
N ILE A 291 9.23 5.69 -6.73
CA ILE A 291 9.98 4.68 -5.97
C ILE A 291 9.01 3.64 -5.39
N PRO A 292 9.17 2.33 -5.68
CA PRO A 292 8.39 1.28 -5.04
C PRO A 292 8.55 1.27 -3.51
N LEU A 293 7.51 0.90 -2.75
CA LEU A 293 7.54 0.95 -1.28
C LEU A 293 8.72 0.14 -0.69
N LYS A 294 8.95 -1.08 -1.20
CA LYS A 294 10.11 -1.90 -0.83
C LYS A 294 11.46 -1.19 -1.03
N LYS A 295 11.62 -0.37 -2.07
CA LYS A 295 12.85 0.38 -2.31
C LYS A 295 13.06 1.54 -1.32
N ARG A 296 11.98 2.12 -0.82
CA ARG A 296 12.02 3.20 0.20
C ARG A 296 12.57 2.68 1.53
N THR A 297 12.12 1.50 1.94
CA THR A 297 12.57 0.84 3.18
C THR A 297 13.98 0.25 3.04
N GLU A 298 14.32 -0.32 1.87
CA GLU A 298 15.68 -0.73 1.53
C GLU A 298 16.65 0.45 1.60
N PHE A 299 16.27 1.61 1.06
CA PHE A 299 17.10 2.82 1.09
C PHE A 299 17.45 3.23 2.53
N ALA A 300 16.46 3.24 3.44
CA ALA A 300 16.69 3.56 4.84
C ALA A 300 17.62 2.55 5.54
N THR A 301 17.43 1.26 5.24
CA THR A 301 18.27 0.18 5.78
C THR A 301 19.71 0.27 5.28
N GLN A 302 19.90 0.51 3.97
CA GLN A 302 21.22 0.63 3.34
C GLN A 302 22.04 1.80 3.88
N HIS A 303 21.37 2.92 4.15
CA HIS A 303 22.01 4.14 4.66
C HIS A 303 22.11 4.19 6.19
N LYS A 304 21.77 3.09 6.88
CA LYS A 304 21.83 3.00 8.35
C LYS A 304 21.11 4.17 9.03
N ALA A 305 19.90 4.47 8.53
CA ALA A 305 19.06 5.52 9.12
C ALA A 305 18.76 5.20 10.58
N ASP A 306 18.71 6.21 11.43
CA ASP A 306 18.29 6.11 12.83
C ASP A 306 16.79 6.37 12.99
N LEU A 307 16.19 7.15 12.08
CA LEU A 307 14.75 7.43 12.01
C LEU A 307 14.27 7.44 10.56
N PHE A 308 13.02 7.02 10.36
CA PHE A 308 12.35 7.08 9.06
C PHE A 308 11.04 7.87 9.14
N LEU A 309 10.93 8.93 8.34
CA LEU A 309 9.78 9.84 8.31
C LEU A 309 9.13 9.81 6.93
N SER A 310 8.01 9.11 6.78
CA SER A 310 7.24 9.11 5.53
C SER A 310 6.22 10.26 5.55
N ILE A 311 6.28 11.12 4.52
CA ILE A 311 5.48 12.36 4.43
C ILE A 311 4.38 12.18 3.39
N HIS A 312 3.13 12.29 3.84
CA HIS A 312 1.91 12.15 3.05
C HIS A 312 0.96 13.33 3.27
N ALA A 313 -0.06 13.41 2.42
CA ALA A 313 -1.17 14.34 2.57
C ALA A 313 -2.48 13.68 2.09
N ASN A 314 -3.23 13.18 3.08
CA ASN A 314 -4.41 12.34 2.95
C ASN A 314 -5.43 12.78 1.90
N ALA A 315 -6.18 11.81 1.37
CA ALA A 315 -7.36 12.04 0.55
C ALA A 315 -8.54 11.19 1.03
N ALA A 316 -9.68 11.85 1.22
CA ALA A 316 -10.94 11.22 1.59
C ALA A 316 -12.04 11.50 0.55
N ASP A 317 -13.00 10.56 0.49
CA ASP A 317 -14.18 10.63 -0.37
C ASP A 317 -15.04 11.87 -0.03
N SER A 318 -15.02 12.31 1.24
CA SER A 318 -15.66 13.55 1.67
C SER A 318 -14.66 14.71 1.65
N SER A 319 -14.97 15.75 0.87
CA SER A 319 -14.21 17.00 0.80
C SER A 319 -14.25 17.84 2.08
N ARG A 320 -15.04 17.41 3.08
CA ARG A 320 -15.10 18.03 4.42
C ARG A 320 -14.08 17.45 5.39
N ALA A 321 -13.50 16.29 5.09
CA ALA A 321 -12.48 15.71 5.95
C ALA A 321 -11.30 16.67 6.07
N ASN A 322 -10.79 16.88 7.27
CA ASN A 322 -9.67 17.77 7.54
C ASN A 322 -8.87 17.35 8.77
N GLY A 323 -7.69 17.94 8.92
CA GLY A 323 -6.81 17.74 10.07
C GLY A 323 -5.58 16.88 9.77
N ILE A 324 -4.73 16.76 10.79
CA ILE A 324 -3.44 16.07 10.73
C ILE A 324 -3.51 14.81 11.59
N GLU A 325 -2.95 13.71 11.10
CA GLU A 325 -2.78 12.44 11.81
C GLU A 325 -1.38 11.87 11.58
N THR A 326 -0.88 11.13 12.56
CA THR A 326 0.43 10.47 12.47
C THR A 326 0.29 9.00 12.80
N TYR A 327 0.86 8.14 11.96
CA TYR A 327 0.79 6.70 12.05
C TYR A 327 2.11 6.08 12.47
N TYR A 328 2.04 5.06 13.32
CA TYR A 328 3.10 4.09 13.53
C TYR A 328 2.63 2.70 13.12
N LEU A 329 3.58 1.78 12.95
CA LEU A 329 3.26 0.41 12.58
C LEU A 329 2.72 -0.38 13.79
N ASP A 330 1.57 -1.00 13.61
CA ASP A 330 1.08 -2.07 14.49
C ASP A 330 0.43 -3.16 13.64
N VAL A 331 0.94 -4.38 13.77
CA VAL A 331 0.47 -5.56 13.03
C VAL A 331 -0.87 -6.08 13.58
N ASN A 332 -1.19 -5.75 14.84
CA ASN A 332 -2.40 -6.14 15.54
C ASN A 332 -3.49 -5.06 15.47
N SER A 333 -3.37 -4.08 14.57
CA SER A 333 -4.37 -3.02 14.42
C SER A 333 -5.76 -3.59 14.13
N THR A 334 -6.74 -3.09 14.88
CA THR A 334 -8.17 -3.39 14.73
C THR A 334 -8.98 -2.20 14.20
N ASP A 335 -8.33 -1.05 13.96
CA ASP A 335 -8.96 0.16 13.45
C ASP A 335 -9.18 0.08 11.94
N LYS A 336 -10.42 -0.24 11.54
CA LYS A 336 -10.82 -0.37 10.13
C LYS A 336 -10.60 0.91 9.31
N ALA A 337 -10.70 2.10 9.90
CA ALA A 337 -10.51 3.35 9.17
C ALA A 337 -9.04 3.56 8.84
N SER A 338 -8.16 3.32 9.82
CA SER A 338 -6.70 3.36 9.64
C SER A 338 -6.22 2.28 8.67
N GLU A 339 -6.80 1.08 8.74
CA GLU A 339 -6.48 -0.01 7.80
C GLU A 339 -6.94 0.28 6.37
N LYS A 340 -8.04 1.02 6.17
CA LYS A 340 -8.44 1.48 4.82
C LYS A 340 -7.40 2.43 4.22
N ILE A 341 -6.79 3.29 5.04
CA ILE A 341 -5.74 4.22 4.59
C ILE A 341 -4.47 3.42 4.29
N ALA A 342 -4.04 2.54 5.20
CA ALA A 342 -2.89 1.67 4.96
C ALA A 342 -3.07 0.82 3.69
N ALA A 343 -4.25 0.24 3.46
CA ALA A 343 -4.51 -0.54 2.25
C ALA A 343 -4.38 0.30 0.96
N ARG A 344 -4.75 1.58 0.98
CA ARG A 344 -4.56 2.50 -0.16
C ARG A 344 -3.07 2.79 -0.38
N GLU A 345 -2.34 3.09 0.68
CA GLU A 345 -0.90 3.38 0.59
C GLU A 345 -0.05 2.14 0.25
N ASN A 346 -0.52 0.94 0.59
CA ASN A 346 0.18 -0.31 0.35
C ASN A 346 0.06 -0.83 -1.09
N ILE A 347 -0.70 -0.16 -1.95
CA ILE A 347 -0.89 -0.58 -3.34
C ILE A 347 0.46 -0.70 -4.03
N ASN A 348 0.73 -1.85 -4.66
CA ASN A 348 2.01 -2.17 -5.32
C ASN A 348 3.23 -2.12 -4.39
N SER A 349 3.12 -2.67 -3.17
CA SER A 349 4.21 -2.66 -2.18
C SER A 349 5.54 -3.23 -2.65
N GLY A 350 5.51 -4.15 -3.63
CA GLY A 350 6.71 -4.78 -4.20
C GLY A 350 7.28 -5.92 -3.35
N TYR A 351 6.58 -6.33 -2.29
CA TYR A 351 6.91 -7.52 -1.49
C TYR A 351 6.12 -8.74 -1.97
N SER A 352 6.79 -9.91 -1.99
CA SER A 352 6.09 -11.20 -2.07
C SER A 352 5.46 -11.58 -0.72
N ILE A 353 4.55 -12.57 -0.73
CA ILE A 353 3.90 -13.08 0.49
C ILE A 353 4.96 -13.57 1.49
N GLN A 354 5.89 -14.42 1.05
CA GLN A 354 6.94 -14.97 1.91
C GLN A 354 7.85 -13.89 2.51
N GLU A 355 8.22 -12.87 1.72
CA GLU A 355 9.03 -11.75 2.20
C GLU A 355 8.28 -10.94 3.25
N LEU A 356 6.98 -10.72 3.05
CA LEU A 356 6.15 -9.99 4.01
C LEU A 356 5.96 -10.79 5.30
N GLU A 357 5.70 -12.10 5.22
CA GLU A 357 5.62 -13.00 6.38
C GLU A 357 6.92 -12.98 7.19
N THR A 358 8.07 -13.09 6.51
CA THR A 358 9.39 -13.04 7.15
C THR A 358 9.63 -11.69 7.86
N LEU A 359 9.18 -10.58 7.26
CA LEU A 359 9.27 -9.26 7.88
C LEU A 359 8.35 -9.12 9.11
N LEU A 360 7.13 -9.66 9.02
CA LEU A 360 6.16 -9.65 10.10
C LEU A 360 6.62 -10.49 11.30
N ASP A 361 7.23 -11.66 11.08
CA ASP A 361 7.78 -12.53 12.12
C ASP A 361 8.89 -11.81 12.93
N GLY A 362 9.70 -10.99 12.28
CA GLY A 362 10.75 -10.20 12.92
C GLY A 362 10.22 -8.97 13.71
N LEU A 363 8.98 -8.55 13.45
CA LEU A 363 8.37 -7.32 13.98
C LEU A 363 7.64 -7.53 15.31
N ILE A 364 7.29 -8.77 15.66
CA ILE A 364 6.64 -9.14 16.93
C ILE A 364 7.57 -8.92 18.15
N ARG A 365 8.80 -8.43 17.94
CA ARG A 365 9.69 -7.96 19.01
C ARG A 365 9.35 -6.52 19.41
N GLU A 366 8.65 -6.39 20.53
CA GLU A 366 7.86 -5.26 21.04
C GLU A 366 8.54 -3.87 21.11
N SER A 367 9.87 -3.75 21.05
CA SER A 367 10.57 -2.47 21.31
C SER A 367 10.49 -1.42 20.19
N LYS A 368 10.32 -1.83 18.92
CA LYS A 368 10.25 -0.88 17.78
C LYS A 368 8.93 -0.10 17.72
N SER A 369 7.83 -0.76 18.10
CA SER A 369 6.50 -0.16 18.08
C SER A 369 6.42 0.99 19.09
N GLU A 370 6.99 0.81 20.29
CA GLU A 370 6.93 1.83 21.34
C GLU A 370 7.77 3.09 21.03
N ASP A 371 8.97 2.97 20.46
CA ASP A 371 9.74 4.15 20.02
C ASP A 371 9.08 4.87 18.83
N SER A 372 8.50 4.13 17.88
CA SER A 372 7.75 4.71 16.76
C SER A 372 6.49 5.45 17.25
N LYS A 373 5.77 4.88 18.22
CA LYS A 373 4.60 5.49 18.87
C LYS A 373 4.96 6.74 19.67
N ARG A 374 6.09 6.75 20.39
CA ARG A 374 6.62 7.94 21.07
C ARG A 374 6.98 9.04 20.08
N LEU A 375 7.71 8.69 19.02
CA LEU A 375 8.06 9.61 17.94
C LEU A 375 6.80 10.22 17.30
N ALA A 376 5.82 9.37 16.97
CA ALA A 376 4.54 9.80 16.40
C ALA A 376 3.81 10.80 17.31
N ARG A 377 3.79 10.55 18.63
CA ARG A 377 3.18 11.46 19.60
C ARG A 377 3.87 12.83 19.64
N HIS A 378 5.19 12.89 19.76
CA HIS A 378 5.89 14.17 19.78
C HIS A 378 5.72 14.96 18.47
N VAL A 379 5.73 14.28 17.33
CA VAL A 379 5.50 14.90 16.00
C VAL A 379 4.05 15.38 15.87
N GLN A 380 3.05 14.58 16.25
CA GLN A 380 1.65 14.96 16.23
C GLN A 380 1.39 16.20 17.10
N ASP A 381 1.84 16.18 18.36
CA ASP A 381 1.61 17.27 19.32
C ASP A 381 2.20 18.59 18.80
N THR A 382 3.42 18.53 18.26
CA THR A 382 4.10 19.72 17.71
C THR A 382 3.45 20.21 16.42
N LEU A 383 3.01 19.32 15.53
CA LEU A 383 2.23 19.68 14.34
C LEU A 383 0.96 20.41 14.72
N VAL A 384 0.16 19.89 15.63
CA VAL A 384 -1.10 20.50 16.08
C VAL A 384 -0.81 21.85 16.75
N GLN A 385 0.13 21.90 17.69
CA GLN A 385 0.50 23.11 18.43
C GLN A 385 0.93 24.24 17.49
N ASN A 386 1.76 23.93 16.50
CA ASN A 386 2.29 24.95 15.60
C ASN A 386 1.30 25.30 14.50
N THR A 387 0.57 24.35 13.92
CA THR A 387 -0.27 24.60 12.74
C THR A 387 -1.68 25.08 13.07
N GLY A 388 -2.19 24.75 14.26
CA GLY A 388 -3.60 24.93 14.64
C GLY A 388 -4.56 24.05 13.82
N ALA A 389 -4.06 23.01 13.14
CA ALA A 389 -4.90 22.07 12.41
C ALA A 389 -5.76 21.23 13.37
N VAL A 390 -6.84 20.66 12.84
CA VAL A 390 -7.65 19.70 13.59
C VAL A 390 -6.78 18.50 13.96
N ASP A 391 -6.74 18.17 15.24
CA ASP A 391 -6.01 17.01 15.74
C ASP A 391 -6.82 15.73 15.51
N ARG A 392 -6.29 14.84 14.68
CA ARG A 392 -6.86 13.51 14.44
C ARG A 392 -6.12 12.40 15.20
N GLY A 393 -5.12 12.79 15.99
CA GLY A 393 -4.38 11.95 16.91
C GLY A 393 -3.30 11.07 16.26
N VAL A 394 -2.64 10.31 17.14
CA VAL A 394 -1.71 9.25 16.76
C VAL A 394 -2.48 7.95 16.54
N LYS A 395 -2.23 7.29 15.41
CA LYS A 395 -2.92 6.08 14.97
C LYS A 395 -1.94 4.97 14.61
N HIS A 396 -2.47 3.78 14.35
CA HIS A 396 -1.67 2.61 14.01
C HIS A 396 -2.34 1.77 12.93
N ALA A 397 -1.55 1.31 11.96
CA ALA A 397 -2.00 0.42 10.90
C ALA A 397 -0.83 -0.29 10.23
N ARG A 398 -1.17 -1.27 9.40
CA ARG A 398 -0.21 -2.11 8.64
C ARG A 398 0.36 -1.42 7.40
N PHE A 399 0.99 -0.26 7.54
CA PHE A 399 1.67 0.41 6.42
C PHE A 399 2.96 -0.34 6.03
N VAL A 400 3.02 -0.85 4.80
CA VAL A 400 4.17 -1.63 4.29
C VAL A 400 5.44 -0.79 4.23
N VAL A 401 5.31 0.51 3.97
CA VAL A 401 6.45 1.45 4.02
C VAL A 401 7.05 1.58 5.42
N LEU A 402 6.32 1.19 6.48
CA LEU A 402 6.84 1.13 7.85
C LEU A 402 7.35 -0.28 8.21
N ILE A 403 6.74 -1.34 7.66
CA ILE A 403 7.10 -2.76 7.92
C ILE A 403 8.56 -3.06 7.60
N GLY A 404 9.08 -2.53 6.49
CA GLY A 404 10.44 -2.82 6.05
C GLY A 404 11.55 -2.09 6.84
N THR A 405 11.21 -1.19 7.77
CA THR A 405 12.20 -0.37 8.47
C THR A 405 12.71 -1.07 9.74
N LYS A 406 14.02 -1.04 9.97
CA LYS A 406 14.64 -1.61 11.18
C LYS A 406 14.76 -0.61 12.33
N VAL A 407 14.24 0.60 12.16
CA VAL A 407 14.39 1.76 13.05
C VAL A 407 13.03 2.38 13.36
N PRO A 408 12.91 3.28 14.36
CA PRO A 408 11.66 3.99 14.62
C PRO A 408 11.17 4.72 13.36
N ALA A 409 9.92 4.44 12.97
CA ALA A 409 9.37 4.87 11.70
C ALA A 409 7.92 5.33 11.84
N ILE A 410 7.59 6.45 11.21
CA ILE A 410 6.25 7.03 11.22
C ILE A 410 5.83 7.47 9.81
N LEU A 411 4.52 7.46 9.58
CA LEU A 411 3.89 8.09 8.41
C LEU A 411 3.06 9.28 8.88
N ILE A 412 3.26 10.44 8.27
CA ILE A 412 2.66 11.71 8.68
C ILE A 412 1.69 12.17 7.60
N GLU A 413 0.40 12.26 7.94
CA GLU A 413 -0.62 12.87 7.09
C GLU A 413 -0.74 14.35 7.40
N THR A 414 -0.14 15.18 6.56
CA THR A 414 0.04 16.63 6.82
C THR A 414 -1.23 17.47 6.64
N GLY A 415 -2.33 16.86 6.22
CA GLY A 415 -3.63 17.47 5.94
C GLY A 415 -4.34 16.76 4.78
N PHE A 416 -5.59 17.13 4.47
CA PHE A 416 -6.34 16.50 3.39
C PHE A 416 -6.21 17.28 2.07
N VAL A 417 -5.55 16.72 1.06
CA VAL A 417 -5.48 17.34 -0.28
C VAL A 417 -6.84 17.40 -0.95
N SER A 418 -7.73 16.45 -0.66
CA SER A 418 -9.10 16.43 -1.18
C SER A 418 -10.01 17.49 -0.54
N ASN A 419 -9.59 18.12 0.56
CA ASN A 419 -10.28 19.24 1.15
C ASN A 419 -9.86 20.55 0.45
N PRO A 420 -10.79 21.34 -0.14
CA PRO A 420 -10.41 22.53 -0.90
C PRO A 420 -9.68 23.61 -0.08
N VAL A 421 -9.97 23.70 1.22
CA VAL A 421 -9.32 24.68 2.11
C VAL A 421 -7.93 24.19 2.51
N GLU A 422 -7.80 22.96 2.98
CA GLU A 422 -6.49 22.40 3.34
C GLU A 422 -5.60 22.22 2.13
N GLY A 423 -6.12 21.70 1.02
CA GLY A 423 -5.39 21.55 -0.24
C GLY A 423 -4.77 22.87 -0.72
N ARG A 424 -5.49 24.00 -0.64
CA ARG A 424 -4.92 25.33 -0.92
C ARG A 424 -3.89 25.77 0.11
N LYS A 425 -4.11 25.45 1.39
CA LYS A 425 -3.17 25.80 2.47
C LYS A 425 -1.85 25.04 2.31
N LEU A 426 -1.92 23.74 1.99
CA LEU A 426 -0.82 22.81 1.79
C LEU A 426 0.09 23.18 0.61
N THR A 427 -0.40 23.94 -0.38
CA THR A 427 0.43 24.44 -1.48
C THR A 427 1.18 25.73 -1.15
N THR A 428 0.87 26.39 -0.02
CA THR A 428 1.56 27.63 0.35
C THR A 428 2.91 27.34 1.00
N SER A 429 3.97 28.00 0.51
CA SER A 429 5.33 27.84 1.06
C SER A 429 5.41 28.14 2.57
N ALA A 430 4.63 29.13 3.04
CA ALA A 430 4.59 29.49 4.45
C ALA A 430 4.03 28.35 5.33
N TYR A 431 2.94 27.70 4.90
CA TYR A 431 2.38 26.58 5.66
C TYR A 431 3.24 25.33 5.59
N GLN A 432 3.85 25.04 4.44
CA GLN A 432 4.80 23.95 4.28
C GLN A 432 6.03 24.12 5.19
N HIS A 433 6.55 25.36 5.31
CA HIS A 433 7.61 25.67 6.28
C HIS A 433 7.16 25.44 7.72
N LYS A 434 5.92 25.82 8.06
CA LYS A 434 5.35 25.61 9.39
C LYS A 434 5.24 24.14 9.75
N ILE A 435 4.82 23.30 8.79
CA ILE A 435 4.78 21.84 8.93
C ILE A 435 6.19 21.27 9.13
N ALA A 436 7.14 21.64 8.26
CA ALA A 436 8.53 21.18 8.33
C ALA A 436 9.18 21.54 9.68
N ALA A 437 9.00 22.78 10.14
CA ALA A 437 9.44 23.27 11.44
C ALA A 437 8.89 22.44 12.60
N ALA A 438 7.57 22.17 12.57
CA ALA A 438 6.89 21.41 13.60
C ALA A 438 7.36 19.97 13.66
N ILE A 439 7.49 19.28 12.52
CA ILE A 439 8.03 17.91 12.46
C ILE A 439 9.43 17.87 13.05
N ALA A 440 10.31 18.79 12.66
CA ALA A 440 11.68 18.86 13.19
C ALA A 440 11.70 19.11 14.71
N GLN A 441 10.81 19.95 15.24
CA GLN A 441 10.64 20.15 16.67
C GLN A 441 10.16 18.87 17.38
N GLY A 442 9.24 18.12 16.77
CA GLY A 442 8.76 16.83 17.28
C GLY A 442 9.88 15.79 17.35
N VAL A 443 10.73 15.73 16.32
CA VAL A 443 11.94 14.88 16.30
C VAL A 443 12.90 15.27 17.42
N ASP A 444 13.20 16.56 17.60
CA ASP A 444 14.07 17.03 18.70
C ASP A 444 13.50 16.63 20.08
N LYS A 445 12.20 16.82 20.29
CA LYS A 445 11.53 16.41 21.54
C LYS A 445 11.63 14.90 21.78
N PHE A 446 11.41 14.08 20.74
CA PHE A 446 11.55 12.63 20.83
C PHE A 446 12.96 12.20 21.25
N LEU A 447 13.98 12.86 20.70
CA LEU A 447 15.39 12.62 21.01
C LEU A 447 15.86 13.25 22.33
N GLY A 448 14.96 13.87 23.09
CA GLY A 448 15.30 14.52 24.37
C GLY A 448 16.11 15.81 24.22
N LYS A 449 16.16 16.41 23.03
CA LYS A 449 16.79 17.72 22.80
C LYS A 449 15.83 18.81 23.28
N THR A 450 15.94 19.20 24.55
CA THR A 450 15.22 20.34 25.13
C THR A 450 15.98 21.64 24.86
N GLY A 451 15.88 22.15 23.62
CA GLY A 451 16.42 23.46 23.26
C GLY A 451 15.46 24.20 22.35
N GLU A 452 14.86 25.28 22.84
CA GLU A 452 14.26 26.30 21.99
C GLU A 452 15.39 27.01 21.24
N THR A 453 15.69 26.62 20.00
CA THR A 453 16.28 27.57 19.05
C THR A 453 15.15 28.52 18.63
N PRO A 454 15.20 29.82 18.98
CA PRO A 454 14.23 30.78 18.50
C PRO A 454 14.27 30.78 16.98
N PHE A 455 13.11 30.65 16.33
CA PHE A 455 12.98 30.96 14.91
C PHE A 455 13.43 32.42 14.73
N ALA A 456 14.64 32.63 14.22
CA ALA A 456 15.00 33.90 13.64
C ALA A 456 13.94 34.17 12.55
N LYS A 457 13.16 35.24 12.73
CA LYS A 457 12.28 35.77 11.68
C LYS A 457 13.13 35.92 10.44
N VAL A 458 12.97 35.01 9.48
CA VAL A 458 13.53 35.20 8.15
C VAL A 458 12.76 36.36 7.54
N GLN A 459 13.30 37.57 7.72
CA GLN A 459 12.90 38.71 6.92
C GLN A 459 13.04 38.30 5.46
N SER A 460 12.00 38.60 4.70
CA SER A 460 11.91 38.46 3.26
C SER A 460 13.20 38.95 2.59
N LEU A 461 14.04 38.01 2.17
CA LEU A 461 15.12 38.28 1.23
C LEU A 461 14.43 38.66 -0.10
N ARG A 462 14.28 39.98 -0.30
CA ARG A 462 14.04 40.57 -1.61
C ARG A 462 15.17 40.08 -2.51
N PHE A 463 14.82 39.36 -3.57
CA PHE A 463 15.72 39.08 -4.67
C PHE A 463 16.28 40.40 -5.19
N VAL A 464 17.56 40.66 -4.93
CA VAL A 464 18.32 41.68 -5.65
C VAL A 464 18.70 41.04 -6.97
N ALA A 465 17.93 41.36 -8.01
CA ALA A 465 18.38 41.18 -9.38
C ALA A 465 19.63 42.05 -9.58
N LYS A 466 20.80 41.43 -9.71
CA LYS A 466 21.96 42.02 -10.35
C LYS A 466 22.23 41.21 -11.61
N GLY A 467 22.00 41.85 -12.74
CA GLY A 467 22.45 41.36 -14.03
C GLY A 467 23.97 41.29 -14.09
N VAL A 468 24.46 40.37 -14.90
CA VAL A 468 25.76 40.48 -15.54
C VAL A 468 25.57 40.11 -17.01
N GLU A 469 26.18 40.96 -17.82
CA GLU A 469 26.11 41.07 -19.25
C GLU A 469 26.75 39.91 -20.02
N ARG A 470 26.34 39.85 -21.29
CA ARG A 470 27.07 39.40 -22.48
C ARG A 470 28.60 39.26 -22.32
N ASN A 471 29.15 38.16 -22.85
CA ASN A 471 30.16 38.17 -23.93
C ASN A 471 30.66 36.76 -24.28
N LYS A 472 30.10 36.15 -25.33
CA LYS A 472 30.75 35.75 -26.60
C LYS A 472 29.87 34.78 -27.39
#